data_AF-A0A357ZHT2-F1
#
_entry.id   AF-A0A357ZHT2-F1
#
_cell.length_a   1.000
_cell.length_b   1.000
_cell.length_c   1.000
_cell.angle_alpha   90.00
_cell.angle_beta   90.00
_cell.angle_gamma   90.00
#
_symmetry.space_group_name_H-M   'P 1'
#
loop_
_entity.id
_entity.type
_entity.pdbx_description
1 polymer ?
#
loop_
_entity_poly.entity_id
_entity_poly.type
_entity_poly.pdbx_seq_one_letter_code
_entity_poly.pdbx_strand_id
1 'polypeptide(L)'
;MQKKTKLQSNGAVLVVGGGLGGIRAALDLAEARKDVILVDKAPCIGGLMAQLDRTFPTNNCDLCTVAPFTAKEGRGGHLDMRGLTTVTAVSGKEGNFTVSLMTAPRFINVEKCTACGECQRQFPDCVDFAPGLDPRAPTCMRYPKATPYAYVIDMAKCADKEGLKKCCPVGAIEPDALPKTEEVQCGSIILAAGADLFDPGNIGDTAPRYPVAAAQYPNHLDYFGYKNQPDVVTSLEYERLLSASGPTGGKLLRPSNGQPPKRVAWIQCVGSRGLQKGAGGYCSSACCMFALKEAIVTRERFDSEIETTIFYMDMRTFGKDYEKYLTRAKEQYGVRLVHSRPHDVLRPEGVDRLQVSYTVDAEPKLITEEFDMVVLSTGFKMNAEVKKLAENLGLELYADGFPKTDCFNAVASSVPGVYVCGTIQGGKDIPETMTQASAASCLAGGKVAVTPRPQAEPPALMGQ
;
A
#
# COMPACT_ATOMS: atom_id res chain seq x y z
N MET A 1 -8.45 1.52 -32.13
CA MET A 1 -7.33 0.57 -32.03
C MET A 1 -6.03 1.34 -32.23
N GLN A 2 -5.33 1.70 -31.16
CA GLN A 2 -3.95 2.20 -31.26
C GLN A 2 -3.04 1.05 -30.84
N LYS A 3 -2.21 0.57 -31.77
CA LYS A 3 -1.20 -0.47 -31.51
C LYS A 3 -0.28 0.06 -30.41
N LYS A 4 -0.17 -0.65 -29.29
CA LYS A 4 0.90 -0.41 -28.31
C LYS A 4 2.23 -0.53 -29.04
N THR A 5 2.95 0.57 -29.19
CA THR A 5 4.32 0.57 -29.68
C THR A 5 5.14 -0.24 -28.69
N LYS A 6 5.62 -1.40 -29.12
CA LYS A 6 6.47 -2.28 -28.29
C LYS A 6 7.77 -1.50 -28.02
N LEU A 7 7.96 -1.04 -26.78
CA LEU A 7 9.17 -0.29 -26.38
C LEU A 7 10.40 -1.13 -26.75
N GLN A 8 11.41 -0.49 -27.34
CA GLN A 8 12.66 -1.18 -27.62
C GLN A 8 13.40 -1.36 -26.30
N SER A 9 13.51 -2.60 -25.83
CA SER A 9 14.05 -2.96 -24.51
C SER A 9 15.53 -2.64 -24.33
N ASN A 10 16.27 -2.29 -25.39
CA ASN A 10 17.69 -1.96 -25.27
C ASN A 10 17.83 -0.55 -24.69
N GLY A 11 17.82 -0.48 -23.35
CA GLY A 11 18.02 0.74 -22.58
C GLY A 11 16.80 1.22 -21.80
N ALA A 12 15.78 0.41 -21.51
CA ALA A 12 14.71 0.85 -20.60
C ALA A 12 15.19 0.90 -19.13
N VAL A 13 14.48 1.64 -18.27
CA VAL A 13 14.58 1.52 -16.81
C VAL A 13 13.50 0.56 -16.32
N LEU A 14 13.89 -0.45 -15.54
CA LEU A 14 12.92 -1.33 -14.86
C LEU A 14 12.59 -0.75 -13.50
N VAL A 15 11.31 -0.53 -13.21
CA VAL A 15 10.81 -0.14 -11.90
C VAL A 15 10.01 -1.30 -11.31
N VAL A 16 10.43 -1.80 -10.15
CA VAL A 16 9.81 -2.94 -9.48
C VAL A 16 9.00 -2.46 -8.28
N GLY A 17 7.68 -2.52 -8.38
CA GLY A 17 6.72 -2.06 -7.37
C GLY A 17 5.96 -0.83 -7.84
N GLY A 18 4.66 -0.98 -8.06
CA GLY A 18 3.70 0.05 -8.46
C GLY A 18 3.05 0.76 -7.28
N GLY A 19 3.71 0.84 -6.12
CA GLY A 19 3.33 1.76 -5.05
C GLY A 19 3.64 3.22 -5.41
N LEU A 20 3.35 4.16 -4.50
CA LEU A 20 3.58 5.60 -4.74
C LEU A 20 5.00 5.91 -5.21
N GLY A 21 6.02 5.30 -4.58
CA GLY A 21 7.42 5.51 -4.94
C GLY A 21 7.73 5.08 -6.37
N GLY A 22 7.31 3.89 -6.78
CA GLY A 22 7.54 3.41 -8.14
C GLY A 22 6.72 4.14 -9.19
N ILE A 23 5.46 4.50 -8.88
CA ILE A 23 4.65 5.34 -9.76
C ILE A 23 5.35 6.68 -10.00
N ARG A 24 5.80 7.37 -8.95
CA ARG A 24 6.49 8.65 -9.07
C ARG A 24 7.78 8.51 -9.88
N ALA A 25 8.61 7.51 -9.58
CA ALA A 25 9.84 7.28 -10.31
C ALA A 25 9.60 7.01 -11.80
N ALA A 26 8.60 6.19 -12.12
CA ALA A 26 8.22 5.85 -13.49
C ALA A 26 7.69 7.06 -14.26
N LEU A 27 6.87 7.91 -13.63
CA LEU A 27 6.35 9.13 -14.24
C LEU A 27 7.47 10.13 -14.53
N ASP A 28 8.40 10.35 -13.61
CA ASP A 28 9.52 11.28 -13.81
C ASP A 28 10.44 10.84 -14.96
N LEU A 29 10.70 9.54 -15.06
CA LEU A 29 11.45 8.95 -16.16
C LEU A 29 10.70 9.10 -17.50
N ALA A 30 9.40 8.83 -17.51
CA ALA A 30 8.59 8.97 -18.72
C ALA A 30 8.49 10.43 -19.20
N GLU A 31 8.35 11.39 -18.28
CA GLU A 31 8.40 12.83 -18.55
C GLU A 31 9.75 13.24 -19.13
N ALA A 32 10.84 12.65 -18.61
CA ALA A 32 12.20 12.77 -19.14
C ALA A 32 12.44 11.96 -20.44
N ARG A 33 11.40 11.36 -21.02
CA ARG A 33 11.41 10.56 -22.25
C ARG A 33 12.38 9.38 -22.20
N LYS A 34 12.43 8.71 -21.05
CA LYS A 34 13.11 7.44 -20.84
C LYS A 34 12.07 6.34 -20.89
N ASP A 35 12.35 5.28 -21.64
CA ASP A 35 11.45 4.12 -21.66
C ASP A 35 11.49 3.41 -20.30
N VAL A 36 10.31 3.13 -19.76
CA VAL A 36 10.13 2.54 -18.43
C VAL A 36 9.26 1.31 -18.52
N ILE A 37 9.71 0.24 -17.86
CA ILE A 37 8.89 -0.93 -17.59
C ILE A 37 8.57 -0.90 -16.09
N LEU A 38 7.30 -0.65 -15.74
CA LEU A 38 6.83 -0.67 -14.36
C LEU A 38 6.11 -1.99 -14.10
N VAL A 39 6.64 -2.82 -13.20
CA VAL A 39 6.04 -4.11 -12.82
C VAL A 39 5.52 -4.07 -11.39
N ASP A 40 4.38 -4.69 -11.14
CA ASP A 40 3.83 -4.90 -9.79
C ASP A 40 3.24 -6.31 -9.67
N LYS A 41 3.43 -6.94 -8.51
CA LYS A 41 2.83 -8.24 -8.18
C LYS A 41 1.31 -8.13 -8.01
N ALA A 42 0.84 -6.97 -7.54
CA ALA A 42 -0.58 -6.68 -7.41
C ALA A 42 -1.22 -6.50 -8.80
N PRO A 43 -2.52 -6.81 -8.93
CA PRO A 43 -3.25 -6.59 -10.18
C PRO A 43 -3.27 -5.12 -10.61
N CYS A 44 -3.33 -4.19 -9.66
CA CYS A 44 -3.36 -2.75 -9.93
C CYS A 44 -2.29 -2.00 -9.13
N ILE A 45 -1.81 -0.91 -9.70
CA ILE A 45 -0.87 0.01 -9.06
C ILE A 45 -1.59 0.86 -7.98
N GLY A 46 -0.82 1.43 -7.07
CA GLY A 46 -1.28 2.34 -6.01
C GLY A 46 -0.74 1.97 -4.63
N GLY A 47 -0.42 0.69 -4.42
CA GLY A 47 0.15 0.17 -3.17
C GLY A 47 -0.69 0.52 -1.93
N LEU A 48 -0.02 0.82 -0.82
CA LEU A 48 -0.67 1.17 0.45
C LEU A 48 -1.47 2.47 0.35
N MET A 49 -1.01 3.45 -0.44
CA MET A 49 -1.67 4.76 -0.56
C MET A 49 -3.10 4.64 -1.09
N ALA A 50 -3.37 3.68 -1.99
CA ALA A 50 -4.71 3.44 -2.53
C ALA A 50 -5.72 2.91 -1.49
N GLN A 51 -5.24 2.48 -0.32
CA GLN A 51 -6.06 1.96 0.77
C GLN A 51 -6.36 3.01 1.85
N LEU A 52 -5.66 4.15 1.82
CA LEU A 52 -5.84 5.26 2.78
C LEU A 52 -7.08 6.08 2.42
N ASP A 53 -7.78 6.58 3.44
CA ASP A 53 -8.89 7.52 3.26
C ASP A 53 -8.37 8.96 3.08
N ARG A 54 -7.47 9.37 3.98
CA ARG A 54 -6.85 10.70 4.00
C ARG A 54 -5.37 10.62 4.34
N THR A 55 -4.64 11.66 3.96
CA THR A 55 -3.20 11.80 4.21
C THR A 55 -2.92 12.93 5.19
N PHE A 56 -1.96 12.73 6.09
CA PHE A 56 -1.44 13.81 6.93
C PHE A 56 -0.37 14.61 6.18
N PRO A 57 -0.12 15.87 6.57
CA PRO A 57 -0.80 16.66 7.62
C PRO A 57 -2.00 17.47 7.07
N THR A 58 -2.32 17.33 5.78
CA THR A 58 -3.33 18.16 5.10
C THR A 58 -4.76 17.65 5.28
N ASN A 59 -4.95 16.38 5.66
CA ASN A 59 -6.23 15.66 5.67
C ASN A 59 -6.88 15.55 4.29
N ASN A 60 -6.09 15.62 3.22
CA ASN A 60 -6.59 15.53 1.85
C ASN A 60 -6.76 14.07 1.40
N CYS A 61 -7.64 13.87 0.43
CA CYS A 61 -7.68 12.64 -0.37
C CYS A 61 -6.67 12.78 -1.52
N ASP A 62 -5.42 12.41 -1.26
CA ASP A 62 -4.34 12.61 -2.22
C ASP A 62 -4.32 11.58 -3.36
N LEU A 63 -5.19 10.57 -3.37
CA LEU A 63 -5.23 9.59 -4.45
C LEU A 63 -5.53 10.26 -5.81
N CYS A 64 -6.33 11.33 -5.80
CA CYS A 64 -6.65 12.15 -6.96
C CYS A 64 -5.45 12.94 -7.53
N THR A 65 -4.36 13.10 -6.77
CA THR A 65 -3.15 13.78 -7.24
C THR A 65 -2.32 12.90 -8.16
N VAL A 66 -2.35 11.58 -7.96
CA VAL A 66 -1.54 10.60 -8.71
C VAL A 66 -2.33 10.02 -9.89
N ALA A 67 -3.64 9.85 -9.73
CA ALA A 67 -4.51 9.18 -10.71
C ALA A 67 -4.47 9.75 -12.14
N PRO A 68 -4.49 11.07 -12.38
CA PRO A 68 -4.56 11.63 -13.74
C PRO A 68 -3.35 11.26 -14.60
N PHE A 69 -2.16 11.17 -13.98
CA PHE A 69 -0.91 10.91 -14.67
C PHE A 69 -0.79 9.45 -15.13
N THR A 70 -1.28 8.51 -14.31
CA THR A 70 -1.31 7.08 -14.67
C THR A 70 -2.22 6.82 -15.88
N ALA A 71 -3.35 7.52 -15.98
CA ALA A 71 -4.29 7.38 -17.08
C ALA A 71 -3.78 8.00 -18.41
N LYS A 72 -2.99 9.07 -18.32
CA LYS A 72 -2.45 9.82 -19.47
C LYS A 72 -1.25 9.11 -20.10
N GLU A 73 -0.27 8.70 -19.29
CA GLU A 73 0.98 8.09 -19.79
C GLU A 73 0.82 6.60 -20.15
N GLY A 74 -0.17 5.90 -19.58
CA GLY A 74 -0.46 4.51 -19.92
C GLY A 74 -0.99 4.28 -21.36
N ARG A 75 -1.31 5.36 -22.09
CA ARG A 75 -1.79 5.32 -23.48
C ARG A 75 -0.68 5.77 -24.44
N GLY A 76 0.28 4.90 -24.72
CA GLY A 76 1.26 5.07 -25.80
C GLY A 76 2.43 6.02 -25.48
N GLY A 77 2.70 6.29 -24.21
CA GLY A 77 3.88 7.03 -23.75
C GLY A 77 5.12 6.15 -23.55
N HIS A 78 6.11 6.68 -22.84
CA HIS A 78 7.35 5.98 -22.49
C HIS A 78 7.20 5.01 -21.29
N LEU A 79 5.97 4.59 -20.99
CA LEU A 79 5.65 3.81 -19.80
C LEU A 79 4.84 2.57 -20.16
N ASP A 80 5.41 1.40 -19.91
CA ASP A 80 4.73 0.11 -19.97
C ASP A 80 4.48 -0.43 -18.57
N MET A 81 3.21 -0.48 -18.18
CA MET A 81 2.76 -0.94 -16.87
C MET A 81 2.25 -2.37 -16.93
N ARG A 82 2.80 -3.24 -16.07
CA ARG A 82 2.45 -4.66 -15.98
C ARG A 82 2.10 -5.02 -14.54
N GLY A 83 0.81 -5.20 -14.27
CA GLY A 83 0.32 -5.79 -13.01
C GLY A 83 0.33 -7.32 -13.09
N LEU A 84 0.23 -7.98 -11.93
CA LEU A 84 0.39 -9.43 -11.78
C LEU A 84 1.75 -9.95 -12.27
N THR A 85 2.78 -9.09 -12.29
CA THR A 85 4.10 -9.42 -12.82
C THR A 85 5.15 -9.38 -11.71
N THR A 86 5.88 -10.47 -11.53
CA THR A 86 6.98 -10.60 -10.56
C THR A 86 8.31 -10.79 -11.26
N VAL A 87 9.38 -10.28 -10.63
CA VAL A 87 10.76 -10.52 -11.05
C VAL A 87 11.21 -11.85 -10.47
N THR A 88 11.63 -12.79 -11.32
CA THR A 88 12.07 -14.13 -10.88
C THR A 88 13.57 -14.29 -10.89
N ALA A 89 14.27 -13.60 -11.78
CA ALA A 89 15.72 -13.62 -11.88
C ALA A 89 16.25 -12.32 -12.49
N VAL A 90 17.44 -11.92 -12.07
CA VAL A 90 18.18 -10.79 -12.64
C VAL A 90 19.61 -11.24 -12.86
N SER A 91 20.16 -10.95 -14.04
CA SER A 91 21.56 -11.16 -14.36
C SER A 91 22.11 -9.97 -15.15
N GLY A 92 23.42 -9.90 -15.29
CA GLY A 92 24.10 -8.79 -15.97
C GLY A 92 24.62 -7.74 -14.99
N LYS A 93 24.82 -6.52 -15.49
CA LYS A 93 25.44 -5.40 -14.77
C LYS A 93 24.85 -4.07 -15.23
N GLU A 94 25.20 -2.99 -14.55
CA GLU A 94 24.82 -1.63 -14.93
C GLU A 94 24.95 -1.38 -16.44
N GLY A 95 23.87 -0.88 -17.05
CA GLY A 95 23.76 -0.62 -18.48
C GLY A 95 23.29 -1.82 -19.32
N ASN A 96 23.34 -3.05 -18.81
CA ASN A 96 22.97 -4.26 -19.55
C ASN A 96 22.50 -5.38 -18.60
N PHE A 97 21.37 -5.16 -17.94
CA PHE A 97 20.69 -6.18 -17.14
C PHE A 97 19.72 -6.98 -18.00
N THR A 98 19.70 -8.28 -17.78
CA THR A 98 18.67 -9.20 -18.28
C THR A 98 17.80 -9.62 -17.10
N VAL A 99 16.50 -9.35 -17.19
CA VAL A 99 15.53 -9.60 -16.13
C VAL A 99 14.46 -10.56 -16.62
N SER A 100 14.29 -11.67 -15.91
CA SER A 100 13.21 -12.63 -16.15
C SER A 100 11.97 -12.21 -15.35
N LEU A 101 10.87 -12.06 -16.06
CA LEU A 101 9.57 -11.67 -15.52
C LEU A 101 8.57 -12.81 -15.67
N MET A 102 7.77 -13.02 -14.62
CA MET A 102 6.64 -13.96 -14.64
C MET A 102 5.35 -13.17 -14.42
N THR A 103 4.43 -13.24 -15.39
CA THR A 103 3.10 -12.61 -15.30
C THR A 103 2.05 -13.67 -15.05
N ALA A 104 1.35 -13.57 -13.93
CA ALA A 104 0.22 -14.43 -13.62
C ALA A 104 -1.01 -14.02 -14.47
N PRO A 105 -1.85 -14.99 -14.90
CA PRO A 105 -3.03 -14.69 -15.67
C PRO A 105 -4.04 -13.91 -14.83
N ARG A 106 -4.56 -12.81 -15.38
CA ARG A 106 -5.73 -12.11 -14.83
C ARG A 106 -7.04 -12.88 -15.09
N PHE A 107 -7.00 -13.80 -16.06
CA PHE A 107 -8.17 -14.46 -16.68
C PHE A 107 -9.19 -13.48 -17.28
N ILE A 108 -8.81 -12.21 -17.45
CA ILE A 108 -9.60 -11.17 -18.10
C ILE A 108 -8.71 -10.41 -19.07
N ASN A 109 -9.16 -10.34 -20.32
CA ASN A 109 -8.59 -9.51 -21.35
C ASN A 109 -8.90 -8.03 -21.06
N VAL A 110 -7.90 -7.31 -20.56
CA VAL A 110 -8.02 -5.90 -20.13
C VAL A 110 -8.44 -4.99 -21.30
N GLU A 111 -8.10 -5.32 -22.55
CA GLU A 111 -8.46 -4.50 -23.71
C GLU A 111 -9.94 -4.61 -24.08
N LYS A 112 -10.57 -5.76 -23.77
CA LYS A 112 -12.01 -5.98 -24.01
C LYS A 112 -12.87 -5.62 -22.81
N CYS A 113 -12.30 -5.72 -21.60
CA CYS A 113 -13.04 -5.53 -20.36
C CYS A 113 -13.56 -4.09 -20.23
N THR A 114 -14.87 -3.95 -20.03
CA THR A 114 -15.53 -2.66 -19.74
C THR A 114 -15.63 -2.37 -18.24
N ALA A 115 -15.20 -3.33 -17.40
CA ALA A 115 -15.41 -3.34 -15.95
C ALA A 115 -16.85 -2.99 -15.56
N CYS A 116 -17.82 -3.65 -16.21
CA CYS A 116 -19.25 -3.50 -15.93
C CYS A 116 -19.72 -4.19 -14.63
N GLY A 117 -18.95 -5.15 -14.11
CA GLY A 117 -19.18 -5.80 -12.81
C GLY A 117 -20.22 -6.91 -12.80
N GLU A 118 -20.73 -7.32 -13.97
CA GLU A 118 -21.67 -8.43 -14.06
C GLU A 118 -21.08 -9.73 -13.51
N CYS A 119 -19.82 -10.00 -13.84
CA CYS A 119 -19.08 -11.15 -13.31
C CYS A 119 -18.95 -11.12 -11.78
N GLN A 120 -18.67 -9.95 -11.19
CA GLN A 120 -18.61 -9.79 -9.73
C GLN A 120 -19.95 -10.10 -9.06
N ARG A 121 -21.06 -9.68 -9.67
CA ARG A 121 -22.39 -9.88 -9.09
C ARG A 121 -22.79 -11.36 -9.08
N GLN A 122 -22.45 -12.09 -10.14
CA GLN A 122 -22.79 -13.51 -10.26
C GLN A 122 -21.79 -14.43 -9.56
N PHE A 123 -20.53 -14.01 -9.47
CA PHE A 123 -19.43 -14.79 -8.90
C PHE A 123 -18.63 -13.96 -7.87
N PRO A 124 -19.24 -13.52 -6.76
CA PRO A 124 -18.61 -12.62 -5.79
C PRO A 124 -17.43 -13.24 -5.04
N ASP A 125 -17.36 -14.57 -4.94
CA ASP A 125 -16.31 -15.27 -4.18
C ASP A 125 -14.99 -15.39 -4.95
N CYS A 126 -15.03 -15.38 -6.29
CA CYS A 126 -13.86 -15.60 -7.14
C CYS A 126 -13.51 -14.42 -8.05
N VAL A 127 -14.41 -13.46 -8.25
CA VAL A 127 -14.10 -12.22 -8.95
C VAL A 127 -13.83 -11.16 -7.89
N ASP A 128 -12.80 -10.36 -8.09
CA ASP A 128 -12.50 -9.24 -7.19
C ASP A 128 -12.05 -8.01 -8.00
N PHE A 129 -12.19 -6.83 -7.39
CA PHE A 129 -11.73 -5.56 -7.91
C PHE A 129 -10.56 -5.05 -7.05
N ALA A 130 -9.43 -5.76 -7.09
CA ALA A 130 -8.28 -5.49 -6.23
C ALA A 130 -7.13 -4.73 -6.93
N PRO A 131 -6.29 -4.00 -6.16
CA PRO A 131 -6.70 -3.08 -5.11
C PRO A 131 -7.46 -1.91 -5.74
N GLY A 132 -8.68 -1.66 -5.28
CA GLY A 132 -9.47 -0.58 -5.83
C GLY A 132 -10.90 -0.62 -5.37
N LEU A 133 -11.57 0.50 -5.53
CA LEU A 133 -12.96 0.66 -5.14
C LEU A 133 -13.82 0.39 -6.36
N ASP A 134 -14.84 -0.45 -6.21
CA ASP A 134 -15.89 -0.53 -7.22
C ASP A 134 -16.47 0.89 -7.39
N PRO A 135 -16.38 1.52 -8.57
CA PRO A 135 -16.90 2.87 -8.76
C PRO A 135 -18.43 2.96 -8.64
N ARG A 136 -19.11 1.82 -8.49
CA ARG A 136 -20.54 1.73 -8.18
C ARG A 136 -20.82 1.81 -6.68
N ALA A 137 -19.80 1.78 -5.82
CA ALA A 137 -19.97 2.00 -4.39
C ALA A 137 -20.59 3.40 -4.18
N PRO A 138 -21.62 3.53 -3.32
CA PRO A 138 -22.46 4.73 -3.18
C PRO A 138 -21.73 5.90 -2.49
N THR A 139 -20.64 6.37 -3.10
CA THR A 139 -19.81 7.44 -2.57
C THR A 139 -19.72 8.57 -3.59
N CYS A 140 -20.08 9.78 -3.17
CA CYS A 140 -20.17 10.97 -4.03
C CYS A 140 -18.79 11.55 -4.43
N MET A 141 -17.68 10.90 -4.05
CA MET A 141 -16.35 11.31 -4.44
C MET A 141 -15.87 10.41 -5.58
N ARG A 142 -15.51 11.03 -6.70
CA ARG A 142 -14.93 10.37 -7.88
C ARG A 142 -13.58 9.75 -7.50
N TYR A 143 -13.61 8.59 -6.86
CA TYR A 143 -12.40 7.88 -6.46
C TYR A 143 -11.62 7.44 -7.70
N PRO A 144 -10.28 7.48 -7.65
CA PRO A 144 -9.40 6.99 -8.69
C PRO A 144 -9.74 5.57 -9.11
N LYS A 145 -9.94 5.41 -10.42
CA LYS A 145 -10.10 4.12 -11.06
C LYS A 145 -8.84 3.29 -10.78
N ALA A 146 -9.01 2.04 -10.38
CA ALA A 146 -7.92 1.08 -10.36
C ALA A 146 -7.22 1.09 -11.73
N THR A 147 -5.88 1.03 -11.74
CA THR A 147 -5.09 1.04 -12.98
C THR A 147 -4.27 -0.25 -13.06
N PRO A 148 -4.51 -1.13 -14.05
CA PRO A 148 -5.54 -1.03 -15.08
C PRO A 148 -6.97 -1.22 -14.54
N TYR A 149 -7.93 -0.58 -15.19
CA TYR A 149 -9.35 -0.57 -14.77
C TYR A 149 -10.04 -1.88 -15.20
N ALA A 150 -9.76 -2.96 -14.47
CA ALA A 150 -10.32 -4.28 -14.73
C ALA A 150 -10.40 -5.12 -13.44
N TYR A 151 -11.34 -6.05 -13.40
CA TYR A 151 -11.45 -7.09 -12.37
C TYR A 151 -10.30 -8.11 -12.49
N VAL A 152 -10.08 -8.87 -11.43
CA VAL A 152 -9.19 -10.05 -11.38
C VAL A 152 -10.03 -11.26 -10.97
N ILE A 153 -9.68 -12.44 -11.47
CA ILE A 153 -10.36 -13.68 -11.12
C ILE A 153 -9.39 -14.60 -10.38
N ASP A 154 -9.80 -15.06 -9.21
CA ASP A 154 -9.17 -16.16 -8.49
C ASP A 154 -9.79 -17.49 -8.94
N MET A 155 -9.16 -18.12 -9.92
CA MET A 155 -9.65 -19.38 -10.48
C MET A 155 -9.67 -20.53 -9.48
N ALA A 156 -8.94 -20.45 -8.36
CA ALA A 156 -8.99 -21.48 -7.32
C ALA A 156 -10.33 -21.48 -6.58
N LYS A 157 -11.04 -20.34 -6.56
CA LYS A 157 -12.35 -20.18 -5.91
C LYS A 157 -13.53 -20.33 -6.88
N CYS A 158 -13.27 -20.51 -8.18
CA CYS A 158 -14.31 -20.61 -9.19
C CYS A 158 -14.75 -22.07 -9.41
N ALA A 159 -15.99 -22.39 -9.02
CA ALA A 159 -16.57 -23.72 -9.24
C ALA A 159 -17.10 -23.93 -10.69
N ASP A 160 -17.67 -22.89 -11.30
CA ASP A 160 -18.27 -22.95 -12.64
C ASP A 160 -17.58 -21.99 -13.64
N LYS A 161 -16.59 -22.53 -14.36
CA LYS A 161 -15.81 -21.77 -15.34
C LYS A 161 -16.62 -21.39 -16.58
N GLU A 162 -17.54 -22.26 -17.00
CA GLU A 162 -18.35 -22.05 -18.20
C GLU A 162 -19.42 -21.00 -17.96
N GLY A 163 -20.07 -21.02 -16.78
CA GLY A 163 -20.96 -19.95 -16.33
C GLY A 163 -20.24 -18.61 -16.22
N LEU A 164 -19.04 -18.60 -15.64
CA LEU A 164 -18.23 -17.39 -15.53
C LEU A 164 -17.90 -16.80 -16.91
N LYS A 165 -17.53 -17.63 -17.88
CA LYS A 165 -17.25 -17.16 -19.25
C LYS A 165 -18.49 -16.56 -19.93
N LYS A 166 -19.65 -17.21 -19.77
CA LYS A 166 -20.94 -16.80 -20.36
C LYS A 166 -21.51 -15.53 -19.74
N CYS A 167 -21.23 -15.25 -18.47
CA CYS A 167 -21.77 -14.07 -17.79
C CYS A 167 -21.17 -12.75 -18.30
N CYS A 168 -20.03 -12.78 -19.01
CA CYS A 168 -19.39 -11.58 -19.53
C CYS A 168 -20.03 -11.11 -20.84
N PRO A 169 -20.72 -9.95 -20.88
CA PRO A 169 -21.42 -9.50 -22.09
C PRO A 169 -20.50 -9.24 -23.29
N VAL A 170 -19.24 -8.90 -23.02
CA VAL A 170 -18.22 -8.56 -24.04
C VAL A 170 -17.24 -9.69 -24.31
N GLY A 171 -17.41 -10.86 -23.67
CA GLY A 171 -16.53 -12.03 -23.86
C GLY A 171 -15.06 -11.76 -23.52
N ALA A 172 -14.80 -10.98 -22.47
CA ALA A 172 -13.44 -10.63 -22.03
C ALA A 172 -12.79 -11.70 -21.12
N ILE A 173 -13.56 -12.65 -20.60
CA ILE A 173 -13.07 -13.66 -19.65
C ILE A 173 -12.38 -14.81 -20.39
N GLU A 174 -11.16 -15.13 -19.96
CA GLU A 174 -10.25 -16.12 -20.54
C GLU A 174 -9.83 -17.13 -19.44
N PRO A 175 -10.69 -18.11 -19.07
CA PRO A 175 -10.45 -19.00 -17.92
C PRO A 175 -9.22 -19.91 -18.06
N ASP A 176 -8.82 -20.18 -19.30
CA ASP A 176 -7.70 -21.07 -19.64
C ASP A 176 -6.39 -20.31 -19.89
N ALA A 177 -6.34 -19.01 -19.54
CA ALA A 177 -5.13 -18.21 -19.66
C ALA A 177 -3.99 -18.77 -18.80
N LEU A 178 -2.82 -18.97 -19.41
CA LEU A 178 -1.64 -19.50 -18.74
C LEU A 178 -0.71 -18.38 -18.27
N PRO A 179 0.09 -18.60 -17.22
CA PRO A 179 1.18 -17.69 -16.85
C PRO A 179 2.14 -17.47 -18.01
N LYS A 180 2.63 -16.23 -18.15
CA LYS A 180 3.57 -15.84 -19.20
C LYS A 180 4.93 -15.52 -18.59
N THR A 181 5.96 -16.20 -19.05
CA THR A 181 7.35 -15.87 -18.73
C THR A 181 7.99 -15.13 -19.90
N GLU A 182 8.72 -14.05 -19.61
CA GLU A 182 9.44 -13.27 -20.61
C GLU A 182 10.73 -12.69 -20.04
N GLU A 183 11.71 -12.47 -20.90
CA GLU A 183 12.94 -11.76 -20.54
C GLU A 183 12.91 -10.35 -21.11
N VAL A 184 13.33 -9.38 -20.29
CA VAL A 184 13.48 -7.99 -20.68
C VAL A 184 14.92 -7.53 -20.44
N GLN A 185 15.42 -6.70 -21.35
CA GLN A 185 16.68 -5.99 -21.15
C GLN A 185 16.39 -4.63 -20.51
N CYS A 186 17.25 -4.18 -19.60
CA CYS A 186 17.17 -2.83 -19.02
C CYS A 186 18.57 -2.30 -18.66
N GLY A 187 18.72 -0.98 -18.70
CA GLY A 187 19.97 -0.30 -18.35
C GLY A 187 20.15 -0.11 -16.85
N SER A 188 19.04 0.06 -16.12
CA SER A 188 19.04 0.26 -14.67
C SER A 188 17.75 -0.27 -14.06
N ILE A 189 17.79 -0.51 -12.75
CA ILE A 189 16.68 -1.05 -11.97
C ILE A 189 16.40 -0.12 -10.78
N ILE A 190 15.13 0.22 -10.56
CA ILE A 190 14.65 0.88 -9.34
C ILE A 190 13.78 -0.11 -8.57
N LEU A 191 14.18 -0.47 -7.36
CA LEU A 191 13.35 -1.25 -6.43
C LEU A 191 12.51 -0.30 -5.58
N ALA A 192 11.19 -0.39 -5.77
CA ALA A 192 10.16 0.38 -5.09
C ALA A 192 9.03 -0.53 -4.56
N ALA A 193 9.34 -1.80 -4.28
CA ALA A 193 8.37 -2.82 -3.85
C ALA A 193 7.73 -2.52 -2.48
N GLY A 194 8.25 -1.54 -1.75
CA GLY A 194 7.76 -1.12 -0.45
C GLY A 194 8.10 -2.11 0.67
N ALA A 195 7.53 -1.83 1.84
CA ALA A 195 7.50 -2.72 3.00
C ALA A 195 6.05 -3.04 3.37
N ASP A 196 5.84 -4.20 3.99
CA ASP A 196 4.54 -4.58 4.53
C ASP A 196 4.28 -3.87 5.86
N LEU A 197 3.02 -3.90 6.29
CA LEU A 197 2.69 -3.56 7.67
C LEU A 197 2.96 -4.76 8.59
N PHE A 198 3.35 -4.47 9.81
CA PHE A 198 3.54 -5.48 10.84
C PHE A 198 2.21 -6.13 11.20
N ASP A 199 2.13 -7.47 11.11
CA ASP A 199 0.99 -8.25 11.61
C ASP A 199 1.08 -8.40 13.14
N PRO A 200 0.13 -7.91 13.94
CA PRO A 200 0.09 -8.23 15.37
C PRO A 200 -0.42 -9.64 15.67
N GLY A 201 -0.91 -10.38 14.67
CA GLY A 201 -1.57 -11.69 14.83
C GLY A 201 -0.62 -12.86 15.10
N ASN A 202 -1.22 -13.94 15.58
CA ASN A 202 -0.53 -15.15 16.01
C ASN A 202 0.00 -15.97 14.83
N ILE A 203 1.06 -16.75 15.10
CA ILE A 203 1.66 -17.71 14.17
C ILE A 203 0.61 -18.67 13.59
N GLY A 204 0.42 -18.65 12.27
CA GLY A 204 -0.42 -19.63 11.54
C GLY A 204 -1.77 -19.10 11.04
N ASP A 205 -2.17 -17.91 11.46
CA ASP A 205 -3.33 -17.20 10.92
C ASP A 205 -2.82 -15.93 10.23
N THR A 206 -2.57 -15.98 8.91
CA THR A 206 -1.94 -14.87 8.14
C THR A 206 -2.94 -14.10 7.27
N ALA A 207 -4.23 -14.45 7.31
CA ALA A 207 -5.26 -13.70 6.61
C ALA A 207 -5.68 -12.48 7.45
N PRO A 208 -5.63 -11.24 6.94
CA PRO A 208 -6.24 -10.10 7.61
C PRO A 208 -7.77 -10.24 7.67
N ARG A 209 -8.42 -9.64 8.68
CA ARG A 209 -9.88 -9.74 8.85
C ARG A 209 -10.65 -8.97 7.77
N TYR A 210 -10.00 -7.96 7.19
CA TYR A 210 -10.52 -7.15 6.08
C TYR A 210 -9.57 -7.25 4.87
N PRO A 211 -10.04 -6.96 3.64
CA PRO A 211 -9.20 -6.98 2.44
C PRO A 211 -8.18 -5.83 2.49
N VAL A 212 -7.10 -6.06 3.23
CA VAL A 212 -5.90 -5.23 3.29
C VAL A 212 -4.72 -6.06 2.80
N ALA A 213 -3.61 -5.41 2.44
CA ALA A 213 -2.39 -6.13 2.08
C ALA A 213 -1.99 -7.10 3.22
N ALA A 214 -2.05 -8.41 2.96
CA ALA A 214 -1.81 -9.44 3.95
C ALA A 214 -0.34 -9.46 4.34
N ALA A 215 -0.06 -9.38 5.65
CA ALA A 215 1.28 -9.54 6.17
C ALA A 215 1.63 -11.04 6.26
N GLN A 216 2.77 -11.43 5.69
CA GLN A 216 3.18 -12.84 5.56
C GLN A 216 4.13 -13.28 6.69
N TYR A 217 3.84 -12.96 7.95
CA TYR A 217 4.76 -13.23 9.06
C TYR A 217 4.11 -13.75 10.34
N PRO A 218 4.69 -14.79 10.96
CA PRO A 218 4.30 -15.22 12.29
C PRO A 218 4.85 -14.25 13.34
N ASN A 219 3.98 -13.48 14.01
CA ASN A 219 4.36 -12.63 15.14
C ASN A 219 3.57 -13.06 16.39
N HIS A 220 3.91 -12.46 17.54
CA HIS A 220 3.36 -12.82 18.84
C HIS A 220 3.19 -11.55 19.70
N LEU A 221 2.12 -10.79 19.45
CA LEU A 221 1.64 -9.71 20.34
C LEU A 221 0.27 -10.05 20.91
N ASP A 222 0.09 -11.30 21.33
CA ASP A 222 -1.15 -11.89 21.86
C ASP A 222 -1.76 -11.05 23.00
N TYR A 223 -0.91 -10.36 23.76
CA TYR A 223 -1.30 -9.49 24.87
C TYR A 223 -2.07 -8.25 24.45
N PHE A 224 -2.06 -7.87 23.17
CA PHE A 224 -2.93 -6.82 22.64
C PHE A 224 -4.26 -7.36 22.09
N GLY A 225 -4.51 -8.67 22.17
CA GLY A 225 -5.81 -9.26 21.85
C GLY A 225 -6.20 -9.19 20.37
N TYR A 226 -5.29 -8.83 19.46
CA TYR A 226 -5.57 -8.81 18.03
C TYR A 226 -5.94 -10.20 17.51
N LYS A 227 -6.91 -10.29 16.60
CA LYS A 227 -7.62 -11.50 16.14
C LYS A 227 -8.52 -12.19 17.17
N ASN A 228 -8.09 -12.25 18.44
CA ASN A 228 -8.91 -12.83 19.52
C ASN A 228 -10.08 -11.92 19.91
N GLN A 229 -9.94 -10.61 19.73
CA GLN A 229 -10.94 -9.60 20.01
C GLN A 229 -11.35 -8.88 18.73
N PRO A 230 -12.64 -8.89 18.32
CA PRO A 230 -13.07 -8.28 17.06
C PRO A 230 -12.87 -6.77 17.00
N ASP A 231 -12.97 -6.10 18.15
CA ASP A 231 -12.88 -4.64 18.25
C ASP A 231 -11.43 -4.14 18.43
N VAL A 232 -10.45 -5.05 18.36
CA VAL A 232 -9.04 -4.70 18.22
C VAL A 232 -8.68 -4.79 16.73
N VAL A 233 -8.38 -3.66 16.13
CA VAL A 233 -8.10 -3.53 14.69
C VAL A 233 -6.73 -2.88 14.48
N THR A 234 -6.11 -3.09 13.33
CA THR A 234 -4.92 -2.34 12.91
C THR A 234 -5.30 -0.95 12.37
N SER A 235 -4.37 0.00 12.34
CA SER A 235 -4.60 1.32 11.73
C SER A 235 -5.09 1.24 10.28
N LEU A 236 -4.60 0.29 9.49
CA LEU A 236 -5.06 0.14 8.10
C LEU A 236 -6.49 -0.42 8.04
N GLU A 237 -6.84 -1.38 8.89
CA GLU A 237 -8.23 -1.87 8.98
C GLU A 237 -9.16 -0.76 9.45
N TYR A 238 -8.74 0.06 10.43
CA TYR A 238 -9.46 1.23 10.88
C TYR A 238 -9.70 2.23 9.72
N GLU A 239 -8.67 2.53 8.93
CA GLU A 239 -8.81 3.35 7.71
C GLU A 239 -9.83 2.76 6.73
N ARG A 240 -9.82 1.43 6.53
CA ARG A 240 -10.82 0.79 5.67
C ARG A 240 -12.22 0.87 6.27
N LEU A 241 -12.39 0.70 7.58
CA LEU A 241 -13.70 0.87 8.25
C LEU A 241 -14.21 2.32 8.19
N LEU A 242 -13.32 3.30 8.23
CA LEU A 242 -13.69 4.70 8.15
C LEU A 242 -13.89 5.17 6.70
N SER A 243 -13.25 4.50 5.74
CA SER A 243 -13.30 4.88 4.33
C SER A 243 -14.72 4.75 3.78
N ALA A 244 -15.18 5.78 3.05
CA ALA A 244 -16.50 5.80 2.43
C ALA A 244 -16.73 4.58 1.50
N SER A 245 -15.65 4.12 0.90
CA SER A 245 -15.61 3.01 -0.04
C SER A 245 -15.06 1.72 0.60
N GLY A 246 -14.96 1.74 1.93
CA GLY A 246 -14.70 0.59 2.77
C GLY A 246 -15.87 -0.37 2.87
N PRO A 247 -15.67 -1.51 3.57
CA PRO A 247 -16.70 -2.54 3.75
C PRO A 247 -17.96 -2.02 4.47
N THR A 248 -17.85 -0.95 5.27
CA THR A 248 -18.94 -0.35 6.04
C THR A 248 -19.55 0.89 5.38
N GLY A 249 -19.11 1.26 4.17
CA GLY A 249 -19.60 2.44 3.48
C GLY A 249 -19.29 3.77 4.21
N GLY A 250 -18.20 3.82 4.97
CA GLY A 250 -17.79 4.98 5.77
C GLY A 250 -18.45 5.11 7.14
N LYS A 251 -19.27 4.13 7.54
CA LYS A 251 -19.80 4.06 8.91
C LYS A 251 -18.77 3.41 9.82
N LEU A 252 -18.31 4.13 10.84
CA LEU A 252 -17.39 3.57 11.83
C LEU A 252 -18.18 2.70 12.80
N LEU A 253 -18.14 1.38 12.59
CA LEU A 253 -18.87 0.38 13.37
C LEU A 253 -17.92 -0.61 14.01
N ARG A 254 -18.23 -1.03 15.24
CA ARG A 254 -17.53 -2.09 15.96
C ARG A 254 -17.71 -3.43 15.23
N PRO A 255 -16.62 -4.14 14.87
CA PRO A 255 -16.73 -5.43 14.21
C PRO A 255 -17.48 -6.50 15.01
N SER A 256 -17.51 -6.41 16.34
CA SER A 256 -18.17 -7.41 17.18
C SER A 256 -19.70 -7.37 17.11
N ASN A 257 -20.30 -6.18 17.06
CA ASN A 257 -21.74 -5.99 17.26
C ASN A 257 -22.38 -4.98 16.31
N GLY A 258 -21.62 -4.35 15.42
CA GLY A 258 -22.11 -3.39 14.43
C GLY A 258 -22.56 -2.05 15.00
N GLN A 259 -22.27 -1.75 16.28
CA GLN A 259 -22.62 -0.47 16.91
C GLN A 259 -21.50 0.58 16.73
N PRO A 260 -21.82 1.88 16.69
CA PRO A 260 -20.80 2.92 16.66
C PRO A 260 -20.00 2.96 17.98
N PRO A 261 -18.66 3.04 17.95
CA PRO A 261 -17.85 3.18 19.16
C PRO A 261 -17.99 4.60 19.72
N LYS A 262 -17.99 4.75 21.05
CA LYS A 262 -17.94 6.05 21.75
C LYS A 262 -16.57 6.36 22.31
N ARG A 263 -15.72 5.34 22.52
CA ARG A 263 -14.35 5.50 23.02
C ARG A 263 -13.39 4.67 22.17
N VAL A 264 -12.44 5.35 21.53
CA VAL A 264 -11.42 4.72 20.67
C VAL A 264 -10.03 5.04 21.20
N ALA A 265 -9.21 3.99 21.37
CA ALA A 265 -7.82 4.10 21.79
C ALA A 265 -6.87 3.71 20.65
N TRP A 266 -5.84 4.50 20.41
CA TRP A 266 -4.72 4.13 19.54
C TRP A 266 -3.51 3.75 20.40
N ILE A 267 -2.87 2.63 20.07
CA ILE A 267 -1.65 2.18 20.73
C ILE A 267 -0.47 2.34 19.77
N GLN A 268 0.47 3.20 20.13
CA GLN A 268 1.65 3.48 19.31
C GLN A 268 2.70 2.38 19.38
N CYS A 269 3.59 2.37 18.38
CA CYS A 269 4.78 1.51 18.31
C CYS A 269 4.46 0.01 18.30
N VAL A 270 3.33 -0.41 17.73
CA VAL A 270 3.02 -1.83 17.57
C VAL A 270 3.92 -2.42 16.48
N GLY A 271 4.76 -3.39 16.86
CA GLY A 271 5.76 -3.98 15.96
C GLY A 271 7.02 -3.13 15.72
N SER A 272 7.19 -2.02 16.43
CA SER A 272 8.34 -1.11 16.31
C SER A 272 8.86 -0.71 17.69
N ARG A 273 10.16 -0.39 17.80
CA ARG A 273 10.82 -0.08 19.08
C ARG A 273 10.52 -1.15 20.14
N GLY A 274 10.45 -2.40 19.69
CA GLY A 274 10.13 -3.56 20.51
C GLY A 274 11.31 -4.51 20.57
N LEU A 275 11.51 -5.13 21.74
CA LEU A 275 12.46 -6.23 21.91
C LEU A 275 11.80 -7.60 21.74
N GLN A 276 10.48 -7.63 21.57
CA GLN A 276 9.70 -8.85 21.37
C GLN A 276 10.09 -9.52 20.05
N LYS A 277 10.03 -10.86 20.03
CA LYS A 277 10.33 -11.64 18.82
C LYS A 277 9.45 -11.17 17.66
N GLY A 278 10.09 -10.82 16.54
CA GLY A 278 9.42 -10.35 15.33
C GLY A 278 9.16 -8.83 15.29
N ALA A 279 9.23 -8.12 16.41
CA ALA A 279 9.18 -6.66 16.43
C ALA A 279 10.52 -6.06 15.98
N GLY A 280 10.48 -4.93 15.27
CA GLY A 280 11.67 -4.20 14.88
C GLY A 280 12.23 -3.37 16.05
N GLY A 281 13.55 -3.39 16.23
CA GLY A 281 14.26 -2.48 17.14
C GLY A 281 14.29 -1.02 16.66
N TYR A 282 13.78 -0.75 15.45
CA TYR A 282 13.72 0.55 14.81
C TYR A 282 12.36 1.23 14.98
N CYS A 283 12.29 2.52 14.62
CA CYS A 283 11.06 3.27 14.53
C CYS A 283 10.50 3.21 13.10
N SER A 284 9.19 3.06 12.97
CA SER A 284 8.50 3.05 11.67
C SER A 284 8.17 4.45 11.12
N SER A 285 8.64 5.51 11.76
CA SER A 285 8.63 6.90 11.30
C SER A 285 7.24 7.56 11.15
N ALA A 286 6.27 6.91 10.48
CA ALA A 286 4.96 7.48 10.15
C ALA A 286 3.86 7.22 11.19
N CYS A 287 4.05 6.27 12.12
CA CYS A 287 2.96 5.79 12.98
C CYS A 287 2.37 6.82 13.95
N CYS A 288 3.18 7.77 14.40
CA CYS A 288 2.67 8.88 15.21
C CYS A 288 1.71 9.77 14.41
N MET A 289 2.05 10.02 13.14
CA MET A 289 1.30 10.93 12.29
C MET A 289 0.00 10.30 11.78
N PHE A 290 0.00 9.03 11.36
CA PHE A 290 -1.26 8.40 10.94
C PHE A 290 -2.24 8.24 12.11
N ALA A 291 -1.77 7.99 13.33
CA ALA A 291 -2.65 7.86 14.50
C ALA A 291 -3.27 9.22 14.89
N LEU A 292 -2.47 10.28 14.86
CA LEU A 292 -2.99 11.65 15.01
C LEU A 292 -4.04 11.96 13.94
N LYS A 293 -3.79 11.54 12.70
CA LYS A 293 -4.71 11.74 11.59
C LYS A 293 -6.00 10.96 11.75
N GLU A 294 -5.92 9.68 12.09
CA GLU A 294 -7.09 8.85 12.38
C GLU A 294 -7.92 9.48 13.51
N ALA A 295 -7.28 9.87 14.62
CA ALA A 295 -7.97 10.52 15.73
C ALA A 295 -8.61 11.86 15.33
N ILE A 296 -7.90 12.75 14.61
CA ILE A 296 -8.46 14.02 14.13
C ILE A 296 -9.63 13.77 13.18
N VAL A 297 -9.48 12.89 12.18
CA VAL A 297 -10.56 12.64 11.20
C VAL A 297 -11.78 12.01 11.88
N THR A 298 -11.57 11.20 12.92
CA THR A 298 -12.67 10.69 13.77
C THR A 298 -13.43 11.84 14.40
N ARG A 299 -12.72 12.76 15.07
CA ARG A 299 -13.30 13.94 15.71
C ARG A 299 -13.93 14.89 14.68
N GLU A 300 -13.38 15.03 13.48
CA GLU A 300 -13.98 15.84 12.40
C GLU A 300 -15.33 15.28 11.94
N ARG A 301 -15.48 13.96 11.89
CA ARG A 301 -16.68 13.31 11.36
C ARG A 301 -17.77 13.09 12.41
N PHE A 302 -17.37 12.86 13.65
CA PHE A 302 -18.27 12.46 14.74
C PHE A 302 -18.26 13.44 15.93
N ASP A 303 -17.49 14.52 15.85
CA ASP A 303 -17.39 15.59 16.85
C ASP A 303 -17.25 15.04 18.28
N SER A 304 -18.11 15.47 19.20
CA SER A 304 -18.10 15.06 20.60
C SER A 304 -18.61 13.64 20.87
N GLU A 305 -19.15 12.94 19.87
CA GLU A 305 -19.72 11.60 20.08
C GLU A 305 -18.66 10.54 20.39
N ILE A 306 -17.43 10.73 19.90
CA ILE A 306 -16.34 9.76 20.03
C ILE A 306 -15.14 10.38 20.74
N GLU A 307 -14.83 9.86 21.92
CA GLU A 307 -13.59 10.16 22.64
C GLU A 307 -12.40 9.44 21.98
N THR A 308 -11.36 10.19 21.66
CA THR A 308 -10.13 9.66 21.04
C THR A 308 -8.95 9.77 21.99
N THR A 309 -8.32 8.65 22.29
CA THR A 309 -7.12 8.57 23.15
C THR A 309 -5.95 7.94 22.41
N ILE A 310 -4.75 8.51 22.50
CA ILE A 310 -3.53 7.93 21.91
C ILE A 310 -2.53 7.63 23.03
N PHE A 311 -2.13 6.37 23.14
CA PHE A 311 -1.10 5.89 24.05
C PHE A 311 0.25 5.85 23.34
N TYR A 312 1.23 6.59 23.85
CA TYR A 312 2.51 6.78 23.18
C TYR A 312 3.72 6.75 24.14
N MET A 313 4.89 6.43 23.59
CA MET A 313 6.19 6.68 24.24
C MET A 313 6.75 8.03 23.81
N ASP A 314 6.94 8.26 22.51
CA ASP A 314 7.37 9.56 22.00
C ASP A 314 6.50 9.93 20.80
N MET A 315 5.94 11.14 20.80
CA MET A 315 5.30 11.68 19.61
C MET A 315 6.39 12.19 18.66
N ARG A 316 6.54 11.51 17.52
CA ARG A 316 7.55 11.82 16.50
C ARG A 316 6.93 12.58 15.33
N THR A 317 6.88 13.90 15.48
CA THR A 317 6.22 14.88 14.59
C THR A 317 7.25 15.76 13.88
N PHE A 318 8.28 15.15 13.29
CA PHE A 318 9.49 15.83 12.81
C PHE A 318 9.40 16.42 11.38
N GLY A 319 8.30 16.19 10.66
CA GLY A 319 8.07 16.74 9.32
C GLY A 319 7.60 18.20 9.33
N LYS A 320 7.60 18.84 8.15
CA LYS A 320 7.08 20.21 8.02
C LYS A 320 5.60 20.25 8.44
N ASP A 321 5.28 21.18 9.35
CA ASP A 321 3.94 21.38 9.92
C ASP A 321 3.41 20.19 10.77
N TYR A 322 4.22 19.17 11.06
CA TYR A 322 3.76 17.99 11.83
C TYR A 322 3.56 18.33 13.31
N GLU A 323 4.39 19.19 13.88
CA GLU A 323 4.19 19.67 15.25
C GLU A 323 2.91 20.52 15.37
N LYS A 324 2.64 21.38 14.38
CA LYS A 324 1.37 22.13 14.32
C LYS A 324 0.18 21.17 14.22
N TYR A 325 0.33 20.06 13.52
CA TYR A 325 -0.68 19.02 13.42
C TYR A 325 -0.95 18.34 14.78
N LEU A 326 0.10 18.08 15.57
CA LEU A 326 -0.01 17.59 16.95
C LEU A 326 -0.71 18.62 17.86
N THR A 327 -0.29 19.88 17.81
CA THR A 327 -0.94 20.99 18.55
C THR A 327 -2.42 21.07 18.20
N ARG A 328 -2.75 21.01 16.91
CA ARG A 328 -4.13 21.00 16.42
C ARG A 328 -4.94 19.83 16.97
N ALA A 329 -4.37 18.62 17.00
CA ALA A 329 -5.02 17.44 17.56
C ALA A 329 -5.43 17.67 19.03
N LYS A 330 -4.53 18.24 19.83
CA LYS A 330 -4.77 18.52 21.25
C LYS A 330 -5.76 19.67 21.47
N GLU A 331 -5.48 20.82 20.87
CA GLU A 331 -6.15 22.08 21.21
C GLU A 331 -7.50 22.25 20.51
N GLN A 332 -7.63 21.80 19.26
CA GLN A 332 -8.85 22.00 18.47
C GLN A 332 -9.78 20.80 18.51
N TYR A 333 -9.22 19.58 18.48
CA TYR A 333 -10.00 18.35 18.41
C TYR A 333 -10.09 17.60 19.74
N GLY A 334 -9.36 18.03 20.77
CA GLY A 334 -9.42 17.43 22.11
C GLY A 334 -8.88 16.00 22.17
N VAL A 335 -7.95 15.63 21.28
CA VAL A 335 -7.35 14.29 21.29
C VAL A 335 -6.53 14.10 22.57
N ARG A 336 -6.92 13.13 23.41
CA ARG A 336 -6.24 12.85 24.67
C ARG A 336 -4.96 12.06 24.40
N LEU A 337 -3.81 12.59 24.81
CA LEU A 337 -2.54 11.90 24.68
C LEU A 337 -2.09 11.37 26.05
N VAL A 338 -1.83 10.08 26.12
CA VAL A 338 -1.37 9.40 27.34
C VAL A 338 0.05 8.91 27.10
N HIS A 339 0.99 9.49 27.85
CA HIS A 339 2.39 9.06 27.81
C HIS A 339 2.53 7.75 28.58
N SER A 340 2.37 6.65 27.85
CA SER A 340 2.48 5.29 28.35
C SER A 340 2.51 4.32 27.18
N ARG A 341 3.24 3.21 27.36
CA ARG A 341 3.09 2.02 26.53
C ARG A 341 2.18 1.04 27.28
N PRO A 342 0.96 0.76 26.78
CA PRO A 342 0.05 -0.17 27.43
C PRO A 342 0.67 -1.56 27.57
N HIS A 343 0.34 -2.23 28.68
CA HIS A 343 0.78 -3.58 28.99
C HIS A 343 -0.04 -4.61 28.23
N ASP A 344 -1.38 -4.51 28.29
CA ASP A 344 -2.30 -5.46 27.67
C ASP A 344 -3.63 -4.80 27.23
N VAL A 345 -4.35 -5.54 26.39
CA VAL A 345 -5.73 -5.29 26.02
C VAL A 345 -6.52 -6.58 26.25
N LEU A 346 -7.47 -6.54 27.17
CA LEU A 346 -8.28 -7.70 27.56
C LEU A 346 -9.77 -7.38 27.43
N ARG A 347 -10.60 -8.40 27.24
CA ARG A 347 -12.06 -8.31 27.41
C ARG A 347 -12.46 -9.28 28.51
N PRO A 348 -12.77 -8.79 29.72
CA PRO A 348 -13.29 -9.66 30.78
C PRO A 348 -14.61 -10.32 30.34
N GLU A 349 -14.86 -11.51 30.85
CA GLU A 349 -16.10 -12.23 30.56
C GLU A 349 -17.32 -11.45 31.07
N GLY A 350 -18.35 -11.34 30.23
CA GLY A 350 -19.56 -10.57 30.54
C GLY A 350 -19.43 -9.05 30.39
N VAL A 351 -18.26 -8.53 30.02
CA VAL A 351 -18.04 -7.09 29.75
C VAL A 351 -18.01 -6.84 28.23
N ASP A 352 -18.78 -5.85 27.77
CA ASP A 352 -18.87 -5.51 26.35
C ASP A 352 -17.61 -4.78 25.83
N ARG A 353 -16.93 -4.02 26.70
CA ARG A 353 -15.79 -3.16 26.35
C ARG A 353 -14.43 -3.84 26.53
N LEU A 354 -13.45 -3.34 25.78
CA LEU A 354 -12.04 -3.69 25.93
C LEU A 354 -11.45 -2.91 27.11
N GLN A 355 -10.65 -3.56 27.93
CA GLN A 355 -9.89 -2.94 29.00
C GLN A 355 -8.43 -2.83 28.59
N VAL A 356 -7.88 -1.61 28.66
CA VAL A 356 -6.48 -1.31 28.38
C VAL A 356 -5.79 -1.03 29.70
N SER A 357 -4.77 -1.81 30.01
CA SER A 357 -3.99 -1.70 31.26
C SER A 357 -2.68 -0.95 31.00
N TYR A 358 -2.41 0.12 31.74
CA TYR A 358 -1.24 0.96 31.56
C TYR A 358 -0.81 1.67 32.86
N THR A 359 0.40 2.24 32.87
CA THR A 359 0.92 3.05 33.97
C THR A 359 1.32 4.43 33.45
N VAL A 360 1.21 5.47 34.28
CA VAL A 360 1.65 6.82 33.91
C VAL A 360 2.93 7.19 34.67
N ASP A 361 3.79 8.01 34.07
CA ASP A 361 5.06 8.36 34.72
C ASP A 361 4.90 9.09 36.05
N ALA A 362 3.81 9.87 36.19
CA ALA A 362 3.53 10.66 37.37
C ALA A 362 3.27 9.80 38.61
N GLU A 363 2.69 8.60 38.43
CA GLU A 363 2.35 7.69 39.52
C GLU A 363 2.48 6.23 39.06
N PRO A 364 3.25 5.36 39.76
CA PRO A 364 3.40 3.95 39.41
C PRO A 364 2.17 3.12 39.81
N LYS A 365 0.99 3.61 39.44
CA LYS A 365 -0.29 2.96 39.64
C LYS A 365 -0.73 2.31 38.33
N LEU A 366 -1.13 1.05 38.42
CA LEU A 366 -1.80 0.37 37.31
C LEU A 366 -3.18 1.01 37.13
N ILE A 367 -3.41 1.58 35.95
CA ILE A 367 -4.68 2.14 35.52
C ILE A 367 -5.27 1.18 34.49
N THR A 368 -6.54 0.84 34.68
CA THR A 368 -7.33 0.09 33.71
C THR A 368 -8.44 0.99 33.21
N GLU A 369 -8.52 1.16 31.90
CA GLU A 369 -9.51 2.01 31.26
C GLU A 369 -10.25 1.28 30.14
N GLU A 370 -11.54 1.55 30.01
CA GLU A 370 -12.42 0.86 29.07
C GLU A 370 -12.58 1.59 27.73
N PHE A 371 -12.46 0.86 26.62
CA PHE A 371 -12.65 1.37 25.26
C PHE A 371 -13.59 0.47 24.46
N ASP A 372 -14.35 1.07 23.55
CA ASP A 372 -15.23 0.33 22.65
C ASP A 372 -14.46 -0.26 21.46
N MET A 373 -13.34 0.37 21.08
CA MET A 373 -12.44 -0.07 20.00
C MET A 373 -10.99 0.31 20.33
N VAL A 374 -10.06 -0.58 20.00
CA VAL A 374 -8.62 -0.34 20.12
C VAL A 374 -7.98 -0.47 18.74
N VAL A 375 -7.21 0.54 18.35
CA VAL A 375 -6.50 0.62 17.08
C VAL A 375 -5.01 0.44 17.34
N LEU A 376 -4.42 -0.55 16.69
CA LEU A 376 -3.01 -0.87 16.78
C LEU A 376 -2.26 -0.13 15.67
N SER A 377 -1.43 0.83 16.05
CA SER A 377 -0.59 1.61 15.13
C SER A 377 0.62 0.78 14.69
N THR A 378 0.38 -0.13 13.74
CA THR A 378 1.34 -1.10 13.22
C THR A 378 2.46 -0.43 12.44
N GLY A 379 3.70 -0.82 12.72
CA GLY A 379 4.88 -0.38 12.00
C GLY A 379 5.06 -1.02 10.62
N PHE A 380 6.12 -0.64 9.93
CA PHE A 380 6.56 -1.25 8.67
C PHE A 380 7.52 -2.40 8.95
N LYS A 381 7.47 -3.42 8.11
CA LYS A 381 8.35 -4.59 8.17
C LYS A 381 8.69 -5.03 6.74
N MET A 382 9.96 -5.35 6.52
CA MET A 382 10.40 -5.90 5.23
C MET A 382 9.66 -7.20 4.92
N ASN A 383 9.20 -7.38 3.68
CA ASN A 383 8.55 -8.59 3.14
C ASN A 383 9.60 -9.65 2.72
N ALA A 384 9.27 -10.95 2.78
CA ALA A 384 10.23 -12.04 2.67
C ALA A 384 10.55 -12.33 1.21
N GLU A 385 9.55 -12.19 0.35
CA GLU A 385 9.70 -12.22 -1.10
C GLU A 385 10.56 -11.03 -1.56
N VAL A 386 10.31 -9.83 -1.02
CA VAL A 386 11.09 -8.62 -1.35
C VAL A 386 12.52 -8.72 -0.83
N LYS A 387 12.72 -9.23 0.38
CA LYS A 387 14.04 -9.53 0.93
C LYS A 387 14.80 -10.53 0.06
N LYS A 388 14.15 -11.63 -0.33
CA LYS A 388 14.74 -12.63 -1.24
C LYS A 388 15.08 -12.04 -2.59
N LEU A 389 14.24 -11.16 -3.14
CA LEU A 389 14.53 -10.44 -4.37
C LEU A 389 15.77 -9.55 -4.23
N ALA A 390 15.89 -8.81 -3.12
CA ALA A 390 17.05 -7.98 -2.83
C ALA A 390 18.33 -8.82 -2.67
N GLU A 391 18.25 -9.96 -1.97
CA GLU A 391 19.36 -10.92 -1.84
C GLU A 391 19.77 -11.52 -3.19
N ASN A 392 18.80 -11.90 -4.03
CA ASN A 392 19.05 -12.41 -5.38
C ASN A 392 19.70 -11.36 -6.29
N LEU A 393 19.43 -10.07 -6.06
CA LEU A 393 20.08 -8.96 -6.73
C LEU A 393 21.49 -8.67 -6.20
N GLY A 394 21.92 -9.34 -5.12
CA GLY A 394 23.20 -9.11 -4.48
C GLY A 394 23.25 -7.84 -3.62
N LEU A 395 22.11 -7.32 -3.18
CA LEU A 395 22.06 -6.14 -2.31
C LEU A 395 22.56 -6.48 -0.91
N GLU A 396 23.38 -5.61 -0.35
CA GLU A 396 23.68 -5.65 1.08
C GLU A 396 22.45 -5.19 1.87
N LEU A 397 22.11 -5.94 2.91
CA LEU A 397 20.98 -5.64 3.80
C LEU A 397 21.45 -5.36 5.22
N TYR A 398 20.74 -4.49 5.93
CA TYR A 398 20.85 -4.35 7.38
C TYR A 398 20.29 -5.60 8.10
N ALA A 399 20.51 -5.71 9.41
CA ALA A 399 20.07 -6.85 10.21
C ALA A 399 18.54 -7.04 10.22
N ASP A 400 17.79 -5.96 10.02
CA ASP A 400 16.33 -5.95 9.89
C ASP A 400 15.82 -6.26 8.46
N GLY A 401 16.73 -6.42 7.50
CA GLY A 401 16.44 -6.81 6.12
C GLY A 401 16.21 -5.66 5.15
N PHE A 402 16.28 -4.40 5.59
CA PHE A 402 16.21 -3.26 4.66
C PHE A 402 17.53 -3.12 3.86
N PRO A 403 17.50 -2.71 2.58
CA PRO A 403 18.70 -2.46 1.80
C PRO A 403 19.58 -1.38 2.44
N LYS A 404 20.89 -1.64 2.46
CA LYS A 404 21.87 -0.64 2.87
C LYS A 404 22.03 0.41 1.78
N THR A 405 22.11 1.66 2.21
CA THR A 405 22.36 2.82 1.35
C THR A 405 23.41 3.71 2.00
N ASP A 406 24.17 4.42 1.18
CA ASP A 406 25.16 5.39 1.64
C ASP A 406 24.50 6.71 2.09
N CYS A 407 25.13 7.43 3.03
CA CYS A 407 24.58 8.69 3.55
C CYS A 407 24.63 9.83 2.53
N PHE A 408 25.60 9.82 1.61
CA PHE A 408 25.69 10.81 0.53
C PHE A 408 24.89 10.39 -0.71
N ASN A 409 24.56 9.10 -0.85
CA ASN A 409 23.76 8.55 -1.93
C ASN A 409 22.59 7.71 -1.38
N ALA A 410 21.62 8.39 -0.75
CA ALA A 410 20.53 7.77 -0.01
C ALA A 410 19.60 6.84 -0.82
N VAL A 411 19.65 6.87 -2.16
CA VAL A 411 18.83 6.02 -3.05
C VAL A 411 19.68 5.02 -3.85
N ALA A 412 21.01 5.10 -3.77
CA ALA A 412 21.89 4.14 -4.43
C ALA A 412 22.06 2.91 -3.53
N SER A 413 21.95 1.73 -4.12
CA SER A 413 22.20 0.47 -3.42
C SER A 413 23.69 0.09 -3.49
N SER A 414 24.06 -1.03 -2.86
CA SER A 414 25.40 -1.60 -2.96
C SER A 414 25.74 -2.13 -4.37
N VAL A 415 24.75 -2.28 -5.25
CA VAL A 415 24.93 -2.79 -6.61
C VAL A 415 24.81 -1.64 -7.61
N PRO A 416 25.87 -1.34 -8.40
CA PRO A 416 25.83 -0.31 -9.43
C PRO A 416 24.68 -0.54 -10.43
N GLY A 417 23.97 0.53 -10.79
CA GLY A 417 22.80 0.47 -11.66
C GLY A 417 21.50 0.01 -10.99
N VAL A 418 21.53 -0.34 -9.70
CA VAL A 418 20.35 -0.68 -8.89
C VAL A 418 20.12 0.39 -7.82
N TYR A 419 18.91 0.95 -7.81
CA TYR A 419 18.49 2.02 -6.92
C TYR A 419 17.29 1.57 -6.08
N VAL A 420 17.08 2.21 -4.93
CA VAL A 420 15.97 1.90 -4.01
C VAL A 420 15.22 3.18 -3.66
N CYS A 421 13.89 3.10 -3.53
CA CYS A 421 13.10 4.23 -3.06
C CYS A 421 11.82 3.82 -2.30
N GLY A 422 11.38 4.67 -1.37
CA GLY A 422 10.16 4.44 -0.61
C GLY A 422 10.37 3.53 0.58
N THR A 423 9.31 2.85 1.02
CA THR A 423 9.30 2.09 2.28
C THR A 423 10.17 0.82 2.25
N ILE A 424 10.65 0.39 1.08
CA ILE A 424 11.63 -0.70 0.96
C ILE A 424 12.96 -0.37 1.65
N GLN A 425 13.28 0.91 1.86
CA GLN A 425 14.50 1.36 2.54
C GLN A 425 14.25 1.67 4.04
N GLY A 426 13.05 1.37 4.54
CA GLY A 426 12.64 1.66 5.92
C GLY A 426 11.40 2.54 5.99
N GLY A 427 10.74 2.53 7.15
CA GLY A 427 9.49 3.25 7.39
C GLY A 427 9.64 4.75 7.17
N LYS A 428 8.72 5.32 6.39
CA LYS A 428 8.70 6.74 6.00
C LYS A 428 7.32 7.16 5.54
N ASP A 429 7.11 8.46 5.37
CA ASP A 429 5.86 9.04 4.91
C ASP A 429 5.82 9.26 3.38
N ILE A 430 4.71 9.83 2.92
CA ILE A 430 4.44 10.10 1.51
C ILE A 430 5.42 11.14 0.92
N PRO A 431 5.61 12.34 1.52
CA PRO A 431 6.56 13.33 0.99
C PRO A 431 7.99 12.81 0.86
N GLU A 432 8.49 12.09 1.86
CA GLU A 432 9.83 11.51 1.82
C GLU A 432 9.94 10.44 0.72
N THR A 433 8.91 9.59 0.60
CA THR A 433 8.83 8.58 -0.48
C THR A 433 8.87 9.22 -1.87
N MET A 434 8.12 10.30 -2.09
CA MET A 434 8.12 11.02 -3.37
C MET A 434 9.47 11.66 -3.69
N THR A 435 10.13 12.23 -2.67
CA THR A 435 11.45 12.84 -2.81
C THR A 435 12.48 11.78 -3.22
N GLN A 436 12.50 10.64 -2.54
CA GLN A 436 13.39 9.53 -2.89
C GLN A 436 13.11 8.96 -4.27
N ALA A 437 11.84 8.80 -4.64
CA ALA A 437 11.46 8.32 -5.96
C ALA A 437 12.00 9.23 -7.08
N SER A 438 11.91 10.55 -6.89
CA SER A 438 12.43 11.54 -7.84
C SER A 438 13.97 11.57 -7.87
N ALA A 439 14.63 11.28 -6.74
CA ALA A 439 16.09 11.14 -6.70
C ALA A 439 16.55 9.86 -7.42
N ALA A 440 15.85 8.74 -7.19
CA ALA A 440 16.14 7.46 -7.84
C ALA A 440 15.91 7.52 -9.35
N SER A 441 14.84 8.18 -9.82
CA SER A 441 14.59 8.41 -11.25
C SER A 441 15.71 9.21 -11.90
N CYS A 442 16.20 10.26 -11.23
CA CYS A 442 17.32 11.07 -11.72
C CYS A 442 18.59 10.24 -11.93
N LEU A 443 19.00 9.45 -10.93
CA LEU A 443 20.20 8.61 -11.03
C LEU A 443 20.04 7.48 -12.07
N ALA A 444 18.91 6.77 -12.04
CA ALA A 444 18.63 5.67 -12.95
C ALA A 444 18.51 6.12 -14.41
N GLY A 445 17.89 7.28 -14.64
CA GLY A 445 17.68 7.86 -15.97
C GLY A 445 18.93 8.52 -16.57
N GLY A 446 19.89 8.95 -15.73
CA GLY A 446 21.12 9.61 -16.17
C GLY A 446 22.06 8.73 -17.01
N LYS A 447 21.89 7.41 -16.95
CA LYS A 447 22.69 6.41 -17.67
C LYS A 447 21.94 5.74 -18.83
N VAL A 448 20.72 6.17 -19.07
CA VAL A 448 19.82 5.61 -20.10
C VAL A 448 19.66 6.61 -21.25
N ALA A 449 19.52 6.14 -22.49
CA ALA A 449 19.30 7.00 -23.65
C ALA A 449 17.92 7.70 -23.59
N VAL A 450 17.79 8.86 -24.23
CA VAL A 450 16.48 9.50 -24.44
C VAL A 450 15.81 8.84 -25.64
N THR A 451 14.57 8.39 -25.49
CA THR A 451 13.78 7.83 -26.58
C THR A 451 12.95 8.94 -27.24
N PRO A 452 12.95 9.08 -28.58
CA PRO A 452 12.05 10.01 -29.26
C PRO A 452 10.57 9.64 -29.04
N ARG A 453 9.67 10.63 -29.00
CA ARG A 453 8.23 10.33 -28.94
C ARG A 453 7.81 9.52 -30.16
N PRO A 454 6.92 8.53 -30.02
CA PRO A 454 6.20 7.99 -31.17
C PRO A 454 5.53 9.15 -31.91
N GLN A 455 5.76 9.29 -33.22
CA GLN A 455 5.01 10.25 -34.01
C GLN A 455 3.53 9.87 -33.92
N ALA A 456 2.70 10.74 -33.36
CA ALA A 456 1.26 10.59 -33.50
C ALA A 456 0.96 10.69 -35.00
N GLU A 457 0.40 9.63 -35.60
CA GLU A 457 -0.14 9.75 -36.95
C GLU A 457 -1.11 10.94 -36.95
N PRO A 458 -0.95 11.90 -37.88
CA PRO A 458 -1.89 12.99 -38.00
C PRO A 458 -3.30 12.38 -38.15
N PRO A 459 -4.32 12.96 -37.49
CA PRO A 459 -5.68 12.45 -37.63
C PRO A 459 -5.98 12.35 -39.12
N ALA A 460 -6.36 11.15 -39.57
CA ALA A 460 -6.71 10.92 -40.96
C ALA A 460 -7.68 12.01 -41.37
N LEU A 461 -7.25 12.88 -42.29
CA LEU A 461 -8.12 13.85 -42.92
C LEU A 461 -9.26 13.04 -43.51
N MET A 462 -10.45 13.14 -42.91
CA MET A 462 -11.66 12.62 -43.52
C MET A 462 -11.78 13.34 -44.86
N GLY A 463 -11.51 12.60 -45.94
CA GLY A 463 -11.69 13.10 -47.30
C GLY A 463 -13.13 13.57 -47.46
N GLN A 464 -13.27 14.78 -47.99
CA GLN A 464 -14.54 15.32 -48.48
C GLN A 464 -14.99 14.59 -49.74
#